data_AF-A0A077Y0G5-F1
#
_entry.id   AF-A0A077Y0G5-F1
#
_cell.length_a   1.000
_cell.length_b   1.000
_cell.length_c   1.000
_cell.angle_alpha   90.00
_cell.angle_beta   90.00
_cell.angle_gamma   90.00
#
_symmetry.space_group_name_H-M   'P 1'
#
loop_
_entity.id
_entity.type
_entity.pdbx_description
1 polymer ?
#
loop_
_entity_poly.entity_id
_entity_poly.type
_entity_poly.pdbx_seq_one_letter_code
_entity_poly.pdbx_strand_id
1 'polypeptide(L)'
;MANEYNEKEVEKDDSDKCLTDIGKQNVESENRIGNDQEMANELLQKRFECLNNTIENMNTHFNNILKDNEEKYILAFNTYMYDVQKEIRILKKIVKQEKIKQLKDEKVKKLQKELKWYINECLRLDNFSEFLKKEAEKWKRNSELMKNHMIYLEEKLSKTYEKFIKKGSIKKEVSKIKNEKNEKKENINNITSMNEDSTKESISIKQDEEQKDESKKDEKKKDEKNDKIYKELDYKIKNLEKKLKKQVTLNCSLQQKLTKHYIEKSKYEKLFVDCVQQIKKDLGKLNMSNDKEKYIDENFSSLINESKFSYFTKDDKKKLLISFFSSNDLINLMKKQVFSKEQESFNLKQKNSYPSTRITNQKLSDISPFIL
;
A
#
# COMPACT_ATOMS: atom_id res chain seq x y z
N MET A 1 41.51 -9.11 18.44
CA MET A 1 42.18 -10.38 18.76
C MET A 1 43.41 -10.45 17.88
N ALA A 2 44.56 -10.35 18.53
CA ALA A 2 45.88 -10.39 17.94
C ALA A 2 46.27 -11.83 17.57
N ASN A 3 47.43 -11.92 16.88
CA ASN A 3 48.29 -13.07 16.57
C ASN A 3 48.48 -13.21 15.06
N GLU A 4 49.68 -13.41 14.50
CA GLU A 4 51.06 -13.44 15.01
C GLU A 4 51.91 -13.41 13.74
N TYR A 5 52.97 -12.60 13.75
CA TYR A 5 54.01 -12.59 12.72
C TYR A 5 54.88 -13.85 12.87
N ASN A 6 55.19 -14.52 11.76
CA ASN A 6 56.23 -15.54 11.71
C ASN A 6 57.30 -15.12 10.70
N GLU A 7 58.38 -14.55 11.23
CA GLU A 7 59.72 -14.54 10.64
C GLU A 7 60.40 -15.87 10.95
N LYS A 8 60.85 -16.59 9.92
CA LYS A 8 61.90 -17.62 9.94
C LYS A 8 62.40 -17.77 8.51
N GLU A 9 63.66 -18.00 8.19
CA GLU A 9 64.94 -18.00 8.88
C GLU A 9 65.94 -18.00 7.72
N VAL A 10 67.00 -17.22 7.85
CA VAL A 10 68.10 -17.16 6.89
C VAL A 10 69.00 -18.37 7.15
N GLU A 11 69.06 -19.32 6.21
CA GLU A 11 70.14 -20.30 6.17
C GLU A 11 71.20 -19.85 5.16
N LYS A 12 72.35 -19.48 5.72
CA LYS A 12 73.65 -19.39 5.04
C LYS A 12 74.42 -20.68 5.32
N ASP A 13 75.36 -20.92 4.41
CA ASP A 13 76.56 -21.75 4.54
C ASP A 13 76.38 -23.27 4.42
N ASP A 14 76.89 -23.82 3.30
CA ASP A 14 78.08 -24.68 3.31
C ASP A 14 78.27 -25.39 1.95
N SER A 15 79.29 -25.00 1.20
CA SER A 15 80.13 -25.94 0.40
C SER A 15 81.26 -25.23 -0.37
N ASP A 16 82.00 -24.34 0.29
CA ASP A 16 83.39 -24.05 -0.11
C ASP A 16 84.28 -25.15 0.47
N LYS A 17 84.44 -26.25 -0.28
CA LYS A 17 85.36 -27.35 0.03
C LYS A 17 85.98 -27.91 -1.24
N CYS A 18 87.00 -27.24 -1.78
CA CYS A 18 88.11 -27.93 -2.47
C CYS A 18 89.29 -26.98 -2.75
N LEU A 19 90.04 -26.56 -1.72
CA LEU A 19 91.33 -25.89 -1.94
C LEU A 19 92.22 -25.83 -0.70
N THR A 20 92.72 -26.99 -0.25
CA THR A 20 93.92 -27.06 0.61
C THR A 20 94.53 -28.46 0.52
N ASP A 21 95.54 -28.65 -0.33
CA ASP A 21 96.62 -29.59 -0.01
C ASP A 21 97.90 -29.21 -0.77
N ILE A 22 98.79 -28.48 -0.09
CA ILE A 22 100.19 -28.30 -0.46
C ILE A 22 101.01 -28.47 0.82
N GLY A 23 101.80 -29.54 0.86
CA GLY A 23 103.08 -29.54 1.58
C GLY A 23 103.31 -30.69 2.54
N LYS A 24 104.12 -31.67 2.09
CA LYS A 24 105.47 -31.98 2.62
C LYS A 24 105.81 -33.46 2.38
N GLN A 25 106.78 -33.71 1.50
CA GLN A 25 107.90 -34.60 1.79
C GLN A 25 109.02 -34.29 0.81
N ASN A 26 110.16 -33.88 1.37
CA ASN A 26 111.42 -33.70 0.68
C ASN A 26 112.34 -34.86 1.07
N VAL A 27 113.31 -35.09 0.17
CA VAL A 27 114.63 -35.73 0.34
C VAL A 27 114.80 -37.08 -0.37
N GLU A 28 115.84 -37.10 -1.21
CA GLU A 28 116.46 -38.19 -1.99
C GLU A 28 115.90 -38.50 -3.38
N SER A 29 116.39 -37.78 -4.39
CA SER A 29 117.18 -38.36 -5.49
C SER A 29 117.53 -37.30 -6.55
N GLU A 30 118.80 -36.92 -6.58
CA GLU A 30 119.44 -36.18 -7.68
C GLU A 30 119.38 -37.02 -8.96
N ASN A 31 118.28 -36.94 -9.71
CA ASN A 31 118.12 -37.33 -11.13
C ASN A 31 116.70 -37.01 -11.65
N ARG A 32 116.13 -35.83 -11.33
CA ARG A 32 114.73 -35.48 -11.70
C ARG A 32 114.48 -34.05 -12.17
N ILE A 33 115.51 -33.32 -12.62
CA ILE A 33 115.33 -31.95 -13.12
C ILE A 33 114.49 -31.90 -14.43
N GLY A 34 114.27 -33.05 -15.09
CA GLY A 34 113.35 -33.17 -16.23
C GLY A 34 111.88 -33.48 -15.91
N ASN A 35 111.56 -34.06 -14.74
CA ASN A 35 110.21 -34.60 -14.45
C ASN A 35 109.33 -33.62 -13.64
N ASP A 36 109.91 -32.71 -12.86
CA ASP A 36 109.12 -31.74 -12.08
C ASP A 36 108.49 -30.66 -12.97
N GLN A 37 109.14 -30.33 -14.09
CA GLN A 37 108.65 -29.36 -15.06
C GLN A 37 107.52 -29.93 -15.93
N GLU A 38 107.54 -31.24 -16.18
CA GLU A 38 106.48 -31.95 -16.89
C GLU A 38 105.22 -32.07 -16.02
N MET A 39 105.38 -32.36 -14.72
CA MET A 39 104.26 -32.41 -13.76
C MET A 39 103.62 -31.04 -13.51
N ALA A 40 104.43 -29.97 -13.46
CA ALA A 40 103.95 -28.60 -13.35
C ALA A 40 103.18 -28.15 -14.61
N ASN A 41 103.64 -28.54 -15.80
CA ASN A 41 102.95 -28.30 -17.06
C ASN A 41 101.62 -29.07 -17.15
N GLU A 42 101.58 -30.32 -16.69
CA GLU A 42 100.33 -31.11 -16.64
C GLU A 42 99.31 -30.49 -15.67
N LEU A 43 99.77 -29.97 -14.52
CA LEU A 43 98.94 -29.21 -13.57
C LEU A 43 98.44 -27.89 -14.17
N LEU A 44 99.29 -27.19 -14.92
CA LEU A 44 98.93 -25.95 -15.61
C LEU A 44 97.89 -26.24 -16.71
N GLN A 45 98.05 -27.33 -17.46
CA GLN A 45 97.13 -27.75 -18.51
C GLN A 45 95.78 -28.19 -17.93
N LYS A 46 95.77 -28.95 -16.83
CA LYS A 46 94.54 -29.28 -16.08
C LYS A 46 93.84 -28.02 -15.56
N ARG A 47 94.60 -27.02 -15.08
CA ARG A 47 94.03 -25.71 -14.67
C ARG A 47 93.47 -24.92 -15.85
N PHE A 48 94.14 -24.91 -17.00
CA PHE A 48 93.63 -24.27 -18.23
C PHE A 48 92.39 -24.97 -18.76
N GLU A 49 92.36 -26.30 -18.73
CA GLU A 49 91.21 -27.08 -19.17
C GLU A 49 90.03 -26.92 -18.21
N CYS A 50 90.29 -26.86 -16.90
CA CYS A 50 89.28 -26.50 -15.90
C CYS A 50 88.73 -25.08 -16.12
N LEU A 51 89.60 -24.11 -16.42
CA LEU A 51 89.20 -22.73 -16.72
C LEU A 51 88.37 -22.67 -18.01
N ASN A 52 88.80 -23.33 -19.09
CA ASN A 52 88.06 -23.38 -20.34
C ASN A 52 86.70 -24.06 -20.18
N ASN A 53 86.64 -25.19 -19.46
CA ASN A 53 85.38 -25.85 -19.13
C ASN A 53 84.48 -24.94 -18.28
N THR A 54 85.04 -24.14 -17.38
CA THR A 54 84.27 -23.16 -16.60
C THR A 54 83.75 -22.03 -17.48
N ILE A 55 84.57 -21.51 -18.40
CA ILE A 55 84.19 -20.46 -19.34
C ILE A 55 83.11 -20.96 -20.30
N GLU A 56 83.24 -22.17 -20.85
CA GLU A 56 82.25 -22.78 -21.73
C GLU A 56 80.92 -23.05 -20.99
N ASN A 57 80.98 -23.50 -19.74
CA ASN A 57 79.78 -23.79 -18.94
C ASN A 57 79.15 -22.55 -18.27
N MET A 58 79.85 -21.41 -18.23
CA MET A 58 79.37 -20.19 -17.58
C MET A 58 78.07 -19.69 -18.20
N ASN A 59 77.95 -19.75 -19.54
CA ASN A 59 76.75 -19.33 -20.23
C ASN A 59 75.55 -20.24 -19.89
N THR A 60 75.78 -21.55 -19.79
CA THR A 60 74.77 -22.52 -19.37
C THR A 60 74.34 -22.29 -17.92
N HIS A 61 75.30 -22.03 -17.02
CA HIS A 61 75.02 -21.72 -15.62
C HIS A 61 74.23 -20.41 -15.46
N PHE A 62 74.58 -19.37 -16.21
CA PHE A 62 73.84 -18.11 -16.22
C PHE A 62 72.40 -18.29 -16.72
N ASN A 63 72.21 -19.03 -17.81
CA ASN A 63 70.87 -19.34 -18.32
C ASN A 63 70.05 -20.17 -17.34
N ASN A 64 70.67 -21.12 -16.63
CA ASN A 64 70.01 -21.90 -15.58
C ASN A 64 69.60 -21.01 -14.40
N ILE A 65 70.48 -20.12 -13.93
CA ILE A 65 70.15 -19.14 -12.88
C ILE A 65 69.00 -18.23 -13.33
N LEU A 66 69.03 -17.75 -14.57
CA LEU A 66 67.98 -16.87 -15.09
C LEU A 66 66.63 -17.61 -15.09
N LYS A 67 66.62 -18.84 -15.59
CA LYS A 67 65.44 -19.70 -15.61
C LYS A 67 64.91 -19.99 -14.22
N ASP A 68 65.78 -20.35 -13.27
CA ASP A 68 65.40 -20.60 -11.88
C ASP A 68 64.80 -19.35 -11.21
N ASN A 69 65.34 -18.17 -11.52
CA ASN A 69 64.79 -16.92 -11.03
C ASN A 69 63.43 -16.61 -11.65
N GLU A 70 63.28 -16.78 -12.96
CA GLU A 70 61.99 -16.63 -13.65
C GLU A 70 60.93 -17.57 -13.06
N GLU A 71 61.28 -18.85 -12.84
CA GLU A 71 60.40 -19.83 -12.22
C GLU A 71 59.98 -19.41 -10.81
N LYS A 72 60.91 -18.91 -9.99
CA LYS A 72 60.61 -18.39 -8.64
C LYS A 72 59.68 -17.17 -8.69
N TYR A 73 59.91 -16.23 -9.60
CA TYR A 73 59.03 -15.06 -9.76
C TYR A 73 57.63 -15.46 -10.20
N ILE A 74 57.53 -16.39 -11.17
CA ILE A 74 56.24 -16.91 -11.64
C ILE A 74 55.51 -17.63 -10.51
N LEU A 75 56.21 -18.43 -9.70
CA LEU A 75 55.62 -19.12 -8.56
C LEU A 75 55.12 -18.15 -7.48
N ALA A 76 55.91 -17.14 -7.13
CA ALA A 76 55.53 -16.11 -6.16
C ALA A 76 54.31 -15.31 -6.65
N PHE A 77 54.30 -14.93 -7.94
CA PHE A 77 53.17 -14.26 -8.55
C PHE A 77 51.91 -15.14 -8.56
N ASN A 78 52.02 -16.41 -8.96
CA ASN A 78 50.90 -17.34 -8.99
C ASN A 78 50.32 -17.57 -7.59
N THR A 79 51.17 -17.66 -6.58
CA THR A 79 50.76 -17.80 -5.17
C THR A 79 50.00 -16.55 -4.71
N TYR A 80 50.56 -15.37 -4.94
CA TYR A 80 49.89 -14.11 -4.62
C TYR A 80 48.55 -13.96 -5.35
N MET A 81 48.50 -14.30 -6.64
CA MET A 81 47.27 -14.25 -7.42
C MET A 81 46.21 -15.23 -6.92
N TYR A 82 46.61 -16.41 -6.46
CA TYR A 82 45.70 -17.36 -5.82
C TYR A 82 45.10 -16.78 -4.54
N ASP A 83 45.91 -16.14 -3.70
CA ASP A 83 45.45 -15.49 -2.47
C ASP A 83 44.49 -14.34 -2.76
N VAL A 84 44.83 -13.47 -3.72
CA VAL A 84 43.93 -12.39 -4.19
C VAL A 84 42.60 -12.97 -4.68
N GLN A 85 42.61 -14.05 -5.47
CA GLN A 85 41.39 -14.70 -5.93
C GLN A 85 40.57 -15.31 -4.78
N LYS A 86 41.23 -15.87 -3.77
CA LYS A 86 40.61 -16.43 -2.57
C LYS A 86 39.97 -15.32 -1.74
N GLU A 87 40.66 -14.21 -1.51
CA GLU A 87 40.12 -13.03 -0.83
C GLU A 87 38.91 -12.46 -1.56
N ILE A 88 38.98 -12.27 -2.88
CA ILE A 88 37.85 -11.81 -3.70
C ILE A 88 36.64 -12.74 -3.53
N ARG A 89 36.85 -14.06 -3.49
CA ARG A 89 35.77 -15.03 -3.25
C ARG A 89 35.16 -14.87 -1.85
N ILE A 90 35.98 -14.65 -0.83
CA ILE A 90 35.52 -14.41 0.55
C ILE A 90 34.74 -13.09 0.64
N LEU A 91 35.28 -11.99 0.12
CA LEU A 91 34.62 -10.68 0.10
C LEU A 91 33.27 -10.76 -0.62
N LYS A 92 33.20 -11.45 -1.77
CA LYS A 92 31.92 -11.68 -2.47
C LYS A 92 30.90 -12.43 -1.60
N LYS A 93 31.31 -13.40 -0.79
CA LYS A 93 30.42 -14.11 0.14
C LYS A 93 29.95 -13.17 1.27
N ILE A 94 30.85 -12.39 1.85
CA ILE A 94 30.52 -11.40 2.90
C ILE A 94 29.52 -10.38 2.37
N VAL A 95 29.75 -9.80 1.19
CA VAL A 95 28.83 -8.84 0.56
C VAL A 95 27.44 -9.46 0.34
N LYS A 96 27.36 -10.71 -0.12
CA LYS A 96 26.07 -11.41 -0.26
C LYS A 96 25.36 -11.60 1.08
N GLN A 97 26.10 -12.00 2.12
CA GLN A 97 25.56 -12.18 3.46
C GLN A 97 25.05 -10.86 4.05
N GLU A 98 25.82 -9.77 3.91
CA GLU A 98 25.42 -8.45 4.43
C GLU A 98 24.20 -7.92 3.68
N LYS A 99 24.10 -8.14 2.36
CA LYS A 99 22.90 -7.79 1.59
C LYS A 99 21.66 -8.54 2.07
N ILE A 100 21.79 -9.84 2.37
CA ILE A 100 20.69 -10.64 2.92
C ILE A 100 20.30 -10.13 4.31
N LYS A 101 21.28 -9.80 5.15
CA LYS A 101 21.06 -9.24 6.49
C LYS A 101 20.34 -7.90 6.43
N GLN A 102 20.77 -7.00 5.54
CA GLN A 102 20.11 -5.71 5.33
C GLN A 102 18.63 -5.87 4.94
N LEU A 103 18.31 -6.81 4.04
CA LEU A 103 16.91 -7.11 3.66
C LEU A 103 16.09 -7.63 4.84
N LYS A 104 16.69 -8.47 5.71
CA LYS A 104 16.03 -8.94 6.94
C LYS A 104 15.80 -7.79 7.91
N ASP A 105 16.79 -6.93 8.12
CA ASP A 105 16.69 -5.78 9.02
C ASP A 105 15.64 -4.77 8.53
N GLU A 106 15.52 -4.55 7.22
CA GLU A 106 14.44 -3.75 6.65
C GLU A 106 13.06 -4.35 6.91
N LYS A 107 12.92 -5.68 6.78
CA LYS A 107 11.67 -6.37 7.11
C LYS A 107 11.34 -6.23 8.60
N VAL A 108 12.33 -6.39 9.48
CA VAL A 108 12.17 -6.19 10.93
C VAL A 108 11.74 -4.76 11.24
N LYS A 109 12.35 -3.76 10.61
CA LYS A 109 11.97 -2.34 10.78
C LYS A 109 10.52 -2.08 10.34
N LYS A 110 10.05 -2.71 9.26
CA LYS A 110 8.63 -2.60 8.83
C LYS A 110 7.69 -3.21 9.87
N LEU A 111 7.98 -4.44 10.31
CA LEU A 111 7.19 -5.11 11.35
C LEU A 111 7.17 -4.34 12.66
N GLN A 112 8.29 -3.72 13.07
CA GLN A 112 8.34 -2.87 14.25
C GLN A 112 7.47 -1.61 14.11
N LYS A 113 7.41 -1.01 12.92
CA LYS A 113 6.51 0.13 12.66
C LYS A 113 5.04 -0.29 12.71
N GLU A 114 4.70 -1.43 12.11
CA GLU A 114 3.36 -2.01 12.17
C GLU A 114 2.96 -2.33 13.61
N LEU A 115 3.84 -2.97 14.38
CA LEU A 115 3.61 -3.26 15.80
C LEU A 115 3.34 -1.99 16.61
N LYS A 116 4.18 -0.95 16.42
CA LYS A 116 3.96 0.36 17.08
C LYS A 116 2.62 0.97 16.68
N TRP A 117 2.23 0.84 15.42
CA TRP A 117 0.93 1.30 14.95
C TRP A 117 -0.22 0.54 15.62
N TYR A 118 -0.16 -0.79 15.69
CA TYR A 118 -1.16 -1.61 16.37
C TYR A 118 -1.28 -1.28 17.86
N ILE A 119 -0.15 -1.10 18.56
CA ILE A 119 -0.16 -0.69 19.98
C ILE A 119 -0.87 0.65 20.14
N ASN A 120 -0.52 1.63 19.30
CA ASN A 120 -1.15 2.95 19.37
C ASN A 120 -2.65 2.90 19.04
N GLU A 121 -3.04 2.06 18.08
CA GLU A 121 -4.44 1.86 17.72
C GLU A 121 -5.23 1.16 18.84
N CYS A 122 -4.65 0.15 19.49
CA CYS A 122 -5.23 -0.47 20.67
C CYS A 122 -5.43 0.55 21.80
N LEU A 123 -4.44 1.40 22.08
CA LEU A 123 -4.56 2.47 23.08
C LEU A 123 -5.65 3.48 22.71
N ARG A 124 -5.76 3.84 21.43
CA ARG A 124 -6.81 4.74 20.93
C ARG A 124 -8.20 4.13 21.12
N LEU A 125 -8.36 2.85 20.78
CA LEU A 125 -9.62 2.11 20.94
C LEU A 125 -9.98 1.91 22.42
N ASP A 126 -9.01 1.68 23.28
CA ASP A 126 -9.23 1.53 24.72
C ASP A 126 -9.74 2.83 25.34
N ASN A 127 -9.12 3.97 25.01
CA ASN A 127 -9.61 5.30 25.40
C ASN A 127 -11.04 5.56 24.91
N PHE A 128 -11.35 5.16 23.67
CA PHE A 128 -12.69 5.31 23.12
C PHE A 128 -13.72 4.40 23.82
N SER A 129 -13.33 3.16 24.13
CA SER A 129 -14.13 2.21 24.90
C SER A 129 -14.43 2.73 26.30
N GLU A 130 -13.42 3.27 27.00
CA GLU A 130 -13.63 3.91 28.30
C GLU A 130 -14.60 5.09 28.24
N PHE A 131 -14.48 5.93 27.20
CA PHE A 131 -15.40 7.04 26.97
C PHE A 131 -16.84 6.55 26.82
N LEU A 132 -17.07 5.55 25.96
CA LEU A 132 -18.40 4.96 25.76
C LEU A 132 -18.93 4.30 27.03
N LYS A 133 -18.08 3.65 27.81
CA LYS A 133 -18.45 3.06 29.11
C LYS A 133 -18.92 4.14 30.08
N LYS A 134 -18.18 5.25 30.20
CA LYS A 134 -18.57 6.40 31.02
C LYS A 134 -19.90 6.99 30.57
N GLU A 135 -20.12 7.11 29.25
CA GLU A 135 -21.38 7.62 28.70
C GLU A 135 -22.55 6.66 28.96
N ALA A 136 -22.37 5.36 28.75
CA ALA A 136 -23.37 4.34 29.07
C ALA A 136 -23.75 4.35 30.56
N GLU A 137 -22.78 4.51 31.46
CA GLU A 137 -23.06 4.64 32.88
C GLU A 137 -23.83 5.93 33.21
N LYS A 138 -23.55 7.06 32.54
CA LYS A 138 -24.35 8.29 32.70
C LYS A 138 -25.79 8.07 32.29
N TRP A 139 -26.03 7.44 31.14
CA TRP A 139 -27.38 7.12 30.68
C TRP A 139 -28.08 6.12 31.60
N LYS A 140 -27.37 5.12 32.12
CA LYS A 140 -27.90 4.18 33.12
C LYS A 140 -28.35 4.91 34.39
N ARG A 141 -27.53 5.81 34.94
CA ARG A 141 -27.89 6.62 36.12
C ARG A 141 -29.10 7.52 35.83
N ASN A 142 -29.15 8.17 34.66
CA ASN A 142 -30.27 9.02 34.27
C ASN A 142 -31.58 8.22 34.08
N SER A 143 -31.50 7.03 33.48
CA SER A 143 -32.64 6.14 33.32
C SER A 143 -33.18 5.67 34.67
N GLU A 144 -32.30 5.30 35.60
CA GLU A 144 -32.69 4.90 36.96
C GLU A 144 -33.34 6.06 37.72
N LEU A 145 -32.79 7.28 37.60
CA LEU A 145 -33.40 8.49 38.17
C LEU A 145 -34.82 8.71 37.64
N MET A 146 -35.01 8.60 36.31
CA MET A 146 -36.32 8.78 35.68
C MET A 146 -37.32 7.68 36.11
N LYS A 147 -36.85 6.44 36.22
CA LYS A 147 -37.65 5.32 36.72
C LYS A 147 -38.09 5.53 38.16
N ASN A 148 -37.18 5.97 39.04
CA ASN A 148 -37.51 6.30 40.43
C ASN A 148 -38.54 7.45 40.51
N HIS A 149 -38.40 8.47 39.67
CA HIS A 149 -39.36 9.57 39.60
C HIS A 149 -40.75 9.09 39.12
N MET A 150 -40.80 8.20 38.12
CA MET A 150 -42.03 7.58 37.65
C MET A 150 -42.72 6.79 38.77
N ILE A 151 -41.99 5.91 39.46
CA ILE A 151 -42.50 5.12 40.60
C ILE A 151 -43.05 6.03 41.70
N TYR A 152 -42.32 7.10 42.04
CA TYR A 152 -42.76 8.07 43.03
C TYR A 152 -44.09 8.75 42.64
N LEU A 153 -44.25 9.13 41.36
CA LEU A 153 -45.49 9.71 40.87
C LEU A 153 -46.64 8.70 40.85
N GLU A 154 -46.38 7.46 40.46
CA GLU A 154 -47.36 6.36 40.51
C GLU A 154 -47.85 6.10 41.94
N GLU A 155 -46.95 6.07 42.93
CA GLU A 155 -47.32 5.94 44.34
C GLU A 155 -48.14 7.14 44.81
N LYS A 156 -47.75 8.35 44.44
CA LYS A 156 -48.47 9.57 44.82
C LYS A 156 -49.88 9.58 44.21
N LEU A 157 -50.01 9.23 42.93
CA LEU A 157 -51.29 9.10 42.24
C LEU A 157 -52.16 8.03 42.91
N SER A 158 -51.61 6.84 43.18
CA SER A 158 -52.32 5.75 43.87
C SER A 158 -52.84 6.19 45.24
N LYS A 159 -52.01 6.84 46.05
CA LYS A 159 -52.42 7.42 47.35
C LYS A 159 -53.52 8.47 47.20
N THR A 160 -53.49 9.31 46.17
CA THR A 160 -54.58 10.28 45.93
C THR A 160 -55.87 9.61 45.46
N TYR A 161 -55.77 8.58 44.62
CA TYR A 161 -56.92 7.84 44.12
C TYR A 161 -57.60 7.06 45.24
N GLU A 162 -56.85 6.37 46.10
CA GLU A 162 -57.39 5.73 47.31
C GLU A 162 -58.12 6.72 48.22
N LYS A 163 -57.55 7.92 48.43
CA LYS A 163 -58.22 8.98 49.20
C LYS A 163 -59.51 9.45 48.54
N PHE A 164 -59.54 9.58 47.22
CA PHE A 164 -60.74 9.92 46.46
C PHE A 164 -61.81 8.84 46.57
N ILE A 165 -61.44 7.56 46.44
CA ILE A 165 -62.36 6.43 46.64
C ILE A 165 -62.94 6.47 48.06
N LYS A 166 -62.10 6.59 49.09
CA LYS A 166 -62.55 6.68 50.50
C LYS A 166 -63.53 7.84 50.70
N LYS A 167 -63.23 9.04 50.17
CA LYS A 167 -64.15 10.20 50.23
C LYS A 167 -65.45 9.99 49.44
N GLY A 168 -65.39 9.32 48.29
CA GLY A 168 -66.55 8.97 47.47
C GLY A 168 -67.48 7.97 48.16
N SER A 169 -66.91 6.96 48.82
CA SER A 169 -67.65 6.00 49.64
C SER A 169 -68.32 6.66 50.85
N ILE A 170 -67.60 7.53 51.57
CA ILE A 170 -68.16 8.31 52.69
C ILE A 170 -69.29 9.24 52.22
N LYS A 171 -69.16 9.89 51.06
CA LYS A 171 -70.26 10.70 50.50
C LYS A 171 -71.48 9.86 50.13
N LYS A 172 -71.30 8.65 49.60
CA LYS A 172 -72.41 7.72 49.30
C LYS A 172 -73.12 7.24 50.56
N GLU A 173 -72.39 6.96 51.64
CA GLU A 173 -72.97 6.64 52.95
C GLU A 173 -73.69 7.85 53.56
N VAL A 174 -73.10 9.05 53.51
CA VAL A 174 -73.74 10.27 54.03
C VAL A 174 -74.98 10.66 53.21
N SER A 175 -75.01 10.41 51.89
CA SER A 175 -76.24 10.59 51.08
C SER A 175 -77.30 9.53 51.36
N LYS A 176 -76.93 8.30 51.70
CA LYS A 176 -77.90 7.28 52.16
C LYS A 176 -78.50 7.66 53.50
N ILE A 177 -77.69 8.12 54.46
CA ILE A 177 -78.14 8.57 55.78
C ILE A 177 -79.00 9.85 55.70
N LYS A 178 -78.74 10.75 54.72
CA LYS A 178 -79.60 11.92 54.48
C LYS A 178 -80.89 11.60 53.74
N ASN A 179 -80.88 10.61 52.84
CA ASN A 179 -82.11 10.18 52.14
C ASN A 179 -83.06 9.41 53.06
N GLU A 180 -82.58 8.78 54.14
CA GLU A 180 -83.45 8.14 55.16
C GLU A 180 -84.09 9.12 56.16
N LYS A 181 -83.66 10.40 56.20
CA LYS A 181 -84.21 11.40 57.13
C LYS A 181 -85.16 12.42 56.50
N ASN A 182 -85.36 12.41 55.18
CA ASN A 182 -86.10 13.47 54.47
C ASN A 182 -87.47 13.07 53.89
N GLU A 183 -88.08 11.96 54.33
CA GLU A 183 -89.48 11.62 53.97
C GLU A 183 -90.56 12.24 54.89
N LYS A 184 -90.20 13.14 55.82
CA LYS A 184 -91.19 13.88 56.61
C LYS A 184 -90.84 15.36 56.73
N LYS A 185 -91.25 16.16 55.76
CA LYS A 185 -92.16 17.29 55.95
C LYS A 185 -92.18 18.18 54.71
N GLU A 186 -93.39 18.22 54.17
CA GLU A 186 -93.91 19.19 53.25
C GLU A 186 -93.82 20.63 53.81
N ASN A 187 -93.56 21.56 52.88
CA ASN A 187 -94.32 22.79 52.68
C ASN A 187 -93.90 24.10 53.42
N ILE A 188 -94.14 25.21 52.70
CA ILE A 188 -94.37 26.61 53.14
C ILE A 188 -93.29 27.67 52.80
N ASN A 189 -93.63 28.45 51.76
CA ASN A 189 -93.51 29.91 51.53
C ASN A 189 -92.17 30.61 51.15
N ASN A 190 -92.10 30.99 49.86
CA ASN A 190 -92.25 32.35 49.28
C ASN A 190 -91.58 33.62 49.91
N ILE A 191 -90.98 34.42 48.99
CA ILE A 191 -91.06 35.90 48.78
C ILE A 191 -89.81 36.81 49.08
N THR A 192 -89.29 37.45 48.00
CA THR A 192 -88.49 38.74 47.82
C THR A 192 -87.04 38.80 48.37
N SER A 193 -86.02 39.48 47.80
CA SER A 193 -85.91 40.65 46.91
C SER A 193 -84.49 40.79 46.26
N MET A 194 -84.46 41.25 45.00
CA MET A 194 -83.56 42.29 44.40
C MET A 194 -82.01 42.22 44.43
N ASN A 195 -81.48 42.31 43.20
CA ASN A 195 -80.32 43.10 42.69
C ASN A 195 -79.00 42.42 42.27
N GLU A 196 -78.75 42.53 40.94
CA GLU A 196 -77.53 42.98 40.21
C GLU A 196 -76.21 42.18 40.41
N ASP A 197 -75.38 41.83 39.42
CA ASP A 197 -75.24 42.22 38.01
C ASP A 197 -74.28 41.23 37.28
N SER A 198 -74.41 41.08 35.96
CA SER A 198 -73.40 40.63 34.96
C SER A 198 -72.67 39.26 35.14
N THR A 199 -72.50 38.35 34.17
CA THR A 199 -72.70 38.30 32.72
C THR A 199 -72.58 36.83 32.27
N LYS A 200 -73.61 36.34 31.57
CA LYS A 200 -73.69 35.43 30.40
C LYS A 200 -72.47 34.50 30.13
N GLU A 201 -72.62 33.20 29.82
CA GLU A 201 -73.75 32.49 29.22
C GLU A 201 -73.55 30.99 29.47
N SER A 202 -74.64 30.28 29.70
CA SER A 202 -74.67 28.88 30.06
C SER A 202 -75.87 28.22 29.37
N ILE A 203 -75.85 26.88 29.33
CA ILE A 203 -77.01 25.97 29.25
C ILE A 203 -77.57 25.80 27.82
N SER A 204 -78.20 24.69 27.42
CA SER A 204 -78.21 23.26 27.79
C SER A 204 -79.19 22.60 26.81
N ILE A 205 -79.09 21.29 26.71
CA ILE A 205 -79.95 20.35 26.00
C ILE A 205 -81.33 20.24 26.70
N LYS A 206 -82.43 20.27 25.94
CA LYS A 206 -83.48 19.21 25.80
C LYS A 206 -84.73 19.67 25.00
N GLN A 207 -85.07 18.90 23.94
CA GLN A 207 -86.37 18.32 23.50
C GLN A 207 -87.68 19.12 23.68
N ASP A 208 -88.68 19.16 22.78
CA ASP A 208 -89.01 18.43 21.55
C ASP A 208 -90.12 19.21 20.77
N GLU A 209 -90.35 18.78 19.51
CA GLU A 209 -91.54 18.94 18.65
C GLU A 209 -91.68 20.10 17.62
N GLU A 210 -91.59 19.66 16.36
CA GLU A 210 -92.24 20.11 15.11
C GLU A 210 -92.04 21.54 14.60
N GLN A 211 -91.19 21.70 13.57
CA GLN A 211 -91.63 21.95 12.19
C GLN A 211 -90.46 21.88 11.20
N LYS A 212 -90.79 21.38 10.00
CA LYS A 212 -89.90 21.06 8.88
C LYS A 212 -89.19 22.30 8.32
N ASP A 213 -88.06 22.01 7.67
CA ASP A 213 -87.32 22.87 6.72
C ASP A 213 -86.41 23.96 7.29
N GLU A 214 -85.20 23.60 7.77
CA GLU A 214 -84.02 24.49 7.61
C GLU A 214 -82.63 23.82 7.75
N SER A 215 -82.53 22.49 7.69
CA SER A 215 -81.30 21.73 7.96
C SER A 215 -80.24 21.69 6.84
N LYS A 216 -80.08 22.75 6.04
CA LYS A 216 -79.08 22.81 4.95
C LYS A 216 -78.08 23.97 5.00
N LYS A 217 -78.15 24.86 6.00
CA LYS A 217 -77.25 26.04 6.10
C LYS A 217 -76.12 25.91 7.12
N ASP A 218 -76.22 25.03 8.12
CA ASP A 218 -75.21 24.94 9.19
C ASP A 218 -74.06 23.95 8.94
N GLU A 219 -74.22 22.98 8.03
CA GLU A 219 -73.11 22.11 7.61
C GLU A 219 -72.06 22.88 6.78
N LYS A 220 -72.50 23.77 5.88
CA LYS A 220 -71.59 24.57 5.03
C LYS A 220 -70.64 25.50 5.83
N LYS A 221 -71.06 26.01 6.99
CA LYS A 221 -70.22 26.90 7.82
C LYS A 221 -69.19 26.15 8.67
N LYS A 222 -69.42 24.87 9.01
CA LYS A 222 -68.44 24.03 9.70
C LYS A 222 -67.35 23.56 8.72
N ASP A 223 -67.73 23.24 7.50
CA ASP A 223 -66.78 22.82 6.46
C ASP A 223 -65.83 23.95 6.06
N GLU A 224 -66.30 25.20 5.91
CA GLU A 224 -65.43 26.37 5.63
C GLU A 224 -64.43 26.68 6.75
N LYS A 225 -64.81 26.49 8.02
CA LYS A 225 -63.92 26.69 9.16
C LYS A 225 -62.86 25.60 9.24
N ASN A 226 -63.25 24.35 9.01
CA ASN A 226 -62.31 23.24 8.96
C ASN A 226 -61.32 23.41 7.79
N ASP A 227 -61.79 23.86 6.63
CA ASP A 227 -60.96 24.07 5.44
C ASP A 227 -59.91 25.19 5.65
N LYS A 228 -60.25 26.23 6.43
CA LYS A 228 -59.27 27.25 6.89
C LYS A 228 -58.21 26.67 7.82
N ILE A 229 -58.62 25.81 8.76
CA ILE A 229 -57.69 25.17 9.71
C ILE A 229 -56.74 24.22 8.98
N TYR A 230 -57.24 23.44 8.02
CA TYR A 230 -56.41 22.57 7.18
C TYR A 230 -55.40 23.36 6.35
N LYS A 231 -55.81 24.48 5.74
CA LYS A 231 -54.90 25.38 5.00
C LYS A 231 -53.80 25.97 5.89
N GLU A 232 -54.13 26.32 7.13
CA GLU A 232 -53.16 26.86 8.09
C GLU A 232 -52.17 25.78 8.58
N LEU A 233 -52.66 24.56 8.83
CA LEU A 233 -51.82 23.39 9.13
C LEU A 233 -50.88 23.06 7.97
N ASP A 234 -51.38 23.04 6.74
CA ASP A 234 -50.59 22.77 5.54
C ASP A 234 -49.49 23.82 5.35
N TYR A 235 -49.81 25.10 5.59
CA TYR A 235 -48.82 26.16 5.56
C TYR A 235 -47.72 25.95 6.61
N LYS A 236 -48.10 25.51 7.82
CA LYS A 236 -47.17 25.21 8.92
C LYS A 236 -46.28 24.02 8.60
N ILE A 237 -46.84 22.94 8.05
CA ILE A 237 -46.12 21.74 7.59
C ILE A 237 -45.11 22.14 6.52
N LYS A 238 -45.55 22.86 5.49
CA LYS A 238 -44.69 23.30 4.38
C LYS A 238 -43.55 24.21 4.84
N ASN A 239 -43.78 25.02 5.88
CA ASN A 239 -42.75 25.87 6.46
C ASN A 239 -41.74 25.07 7.30
N LEU A 240 -42.21 24.07 8.06
CA LEU A 240 -41.35 23.14 8.80
C LEU A 240 -40.52 22.28 7.85
N GLU A 241 -41.09 21.77 6.76
CA GLU A 241 -40.36 21.05 5.72
C GLU A 241 -39.27 21.91 5.09
N LYS A 242 -39.55 23.19 4.80
CA LYS A 242 -38.52 24.13 4.31
C LYS A 242 -37.40 24.33 5.32
N LYS A 243 -37.72 24.43 6.62
CA LYS A 243 -36.71 24.55 7.69
C LYS A 243 -35.88 23.27 7.81
N LEU A 244 -36.53 22.10 7.79
CA LEU A 244 -35.86 20.81 7.82
C LEU A 244 -34.93 20.63 6.61
N LYS A 245 -35.39 20.98 5.40
CA LYS A 245 -34.60 20.90 4.17
C LYS A 245 -33.37 21.81 4.22
N LYS A 246 -33.51 23.03 4.76
CA LYS A 246 -32.38 23.94 5.02
C LYS A 246 -31.39 23.36 6.04
N GLN A 247 -31.89 22.69 7.07
CA GLN A 247 -31.06 22.10 8.10
C GLN A 247 -30.32 20.85 7.59
N VAL A 248 -30.97 20.04 6.75
CA VAL A 248 -30.36 18.89 6.05
C VAL A 248 -29.29 19.37 5.08
N THR A 249 -29.53 20.40 4.27
CA THR A 249 -28.51 20.93 3.36
C THR A 249 -27.33 21.54 4.11
N LEU A 250 -27.58 22.23 5.23
CA LEU A 250 -26.52 22.75 6.10
C LEU A 250 -25.70 21.60 6.72
N ASN A 251 -26.35 20.54 7.19
CA ASN A 251 -25.68 19.39 7.79
C ASN A 251 -24.86 18.61 6.75
N CYS A 252 -25.39 18.41 5.53
CA CYS A 252 -24.62 17.87 4.40
C CYS A 252 -23.41 18.75 4.05
N SER A 253 -23.58 20.08 4.02
CA SER A 253 -22.48 21.01 3.76
C SER A 253 -21.40 20.95 4.85
N LEU A 254 -21.80 20.88 6.11
CA LEU A 254 -20.90 20.73 7.24
C LEU A 254 -20.18 19.38 7.22
N GLN A 255 -20.87 18.29 6.94
CA GLN A 255 -20.27 16.97 6.75
C GLN A 255 -19.28 16.97 5.59
N GLN A 256 -19.61 17.58 4.44
CA GLN A 256 -18.67 17.70 3.32
C GLN A 256 -17.43 18.53 3.69
N LYS A 257 -17.60 19.61 4.47
CA LYS A 257 -16.46 20.40 4.98
C LYS A 257 -15.63 19.62 6.00
N LEU A 258 -16.27 18.88 6.89
CA LEU A 258 -15.60 18.03 7.89
C LEU A 258 -14.81 16.93 7.18
N THR A 259 -15.43 16.25 6.22
CA THR A 259 -14.80 15.24 5.36
C THR A 259 -13.68 15.87 4.53
N LYS A 260 -13.81 17.09 4.02
CA LYS A 260 -12.73 17.77 3.29
C LYS A 260 -11.56 18.21 4.18
N HIS A 261 -11.79 18.49 5.47
CA HIS A 261 -10.73 18.82 6.44
C HIS A 261 -10.09 17.57 7.07
N TYR A 262 -10.87 16.52 7.36
CA TYR A 262 -10.35 15.23 7.82
C TYR A 262 -9.71 14.42 6.68
N ILE A 263 -10.17 14.62 5.44
CA ILE A 263 -9.52 14.22 4.19
C ILE A 263 -8.86 15.46 3.56
N GLU A 264 -8.29 16.35 4.37
CA GLU A 264 -7.28 17.27 3.87
C GLU A 264 -6.07 16.37 3.57
N LYS A 265 -6.07 15.85 2.33
CA LYS A 265 -5.21 14.77 1.84
C LYS A 265 -3.84 14.89 2.46
N SER A 266 -3.58 14.01 3.43
CA SER A 266 -2.25 13.82 3.96
C SER A 266 -1.31 13.62 2.77
N LYS A 267 -0.13 14.24 2.77
CA LYS A 267 0.87 14.09 1.68
C LYS A 267 1.08 12.61 1.30
N TYR A 268 0.88 11.72 2.26
CA TYR A 268 0.94 10.26 2.11
C TYR A 268 -0.22 9.65 1.34
N GLU A 269 -1.43 10.20 1.40
CA GLU A 269 -2.57 9.72 0.61
C GLU A 269 -2.40 10.08 -0.87
N LYS A 270 -1.89 11.28 -1.15
CA LYS A 270 -1.52 11.66 -2.52
C LYS A 270 -0.41 10.76 -3.06
N LEU A 271 0.64 10.52 -2.26
CA LEU A 271 1.70 9.58 -2.59
C LEU A 271 1.17 8.16 -2.81
N PHE A 272 0.23 7.71 -1.98
CA PHE A 272 -0.39 6.39 -2.11
C PHE A 272 -1.20 6.27 -3.40
N VAL A 273 -2.01 7.29 -3.73
CA VAL A 273 -2.75 7.33 -4.99
C VAL A 273 -1.79 7.35 -6.19
N ASP A 274 -0.70 8.11 -6.13
CA ASP A 274 0.32 8.14 -7.18
C ASP A 274 1.03 6.78 -7.31
N CYS A 275 1.35 6.11 -6.21
CA CYS A 275 1.90 4.75 -6.21
C CYS A 275 0.92 3.74 -6.80
N VAL A 276 -0.35 3.79 -6.43
CA VAL A 276 -1.40 2.90 -6.97
C VAL A 276 -1.58 3.13 -8.48
N GLN A 277 -1.56 4.39 -8.92
CA GLN A 277 -1.62 4.71 -10.35
C GLN A 277 -0.38 4.23 -11.10
N GLN A 278 0.80 4.33 -10.50
CA GLN A 278 2.05 3.82 -11.09
C GLN A 278 2.03 2.29 -11.21
N ILE A 279 1.60 1.59 -10.16
CA ILE A 279 1.41 0.13 -10.19
C ILE A 279 0.39 -0.25 -11.27
N LYS A 280 -0.70 0.49 -11.41
CA LYS A 280 -1.70 0.27 -12.47
C LYS A 280 -1.11 0.49 -13.87
N LYS A 281 -0.26 1.50 -14.06
CA LYS A 281 0.46 1.72 -15.32
C LYS A 281 1.45 0.59 -15.61
N ASP A 282 2.16 0.11 -14.61
CA ASP A 282 3.16 -0.94 -14.78
C ASP A 282 2.51 -2.32 -15.01
N LEU A 283 1.38 -2.62 -14.37
CA LEU A 283 0.51 -3.75 -14.71
C LEU A 283 -0.04 -3.64 -16.14
N GLY A 284 -0.46 -2.46 -16.57
CA GLY A 284 -0.87 -2.21 -17.95
C GLY A 284 0.24 -2.48 -18.97
N LYS A 285 1.48 -2.08 -18.67
CA LYS A 285 2.65 -2.38 -19.51
C LYS A 285 2.99 -3.87 -19.52
N LEU A 286 2.88 -4.57 -18.39
CA LEU A 286 3.08 -6.01 -18.29
C LEU A 286 2.06 -6.78 -19.13
N ASN A 287 0.78 -6.41 -19.07
CA ASN A 287 -0.26 -7.02 -19.90
C ASN A 287 0.02 -6.79 -21.39
N MET A 288 0.39 -5.57 -21.79
CA MET A 288 0.78 -5.26 -23.17
C MET A 288 2.05 -6.00 -23.61
N SER A 289 3.00 -6.27 -22.70
CA SER A 289 4.19 -7.08 -22.99
C SER A 289 3.83 -8.54 -23.21
N ASN A 290 2.88 -9.06 -22.43
CA ASN A 290 2.40 -10.44 -22.54
C ASN A 290 1.61 -10.66 -23.85
N ASP A 291 0.82 -9.67 -24.27
CA ASP A 291 0.10 -9.72 -25.56
C ASP A 291 1.08 -9.67 -26.75
N LYS A 292 2.15 -8.88 -26.65
CA LYS A 292 3.23 -8.88 -27.65
C LYS A 292 3.97 -10.21 -27.70
N GLU A 293 4.22 -10.83 -26.54
CA GLU A 293 4.86 -12.14 -26.45
C GLU A 293 4.00 -13.24 -27.08
N LYS A 294 2.69 -13.23 -26.80
CA LYS A 294 1.73 -14.13 -27.48
C LYS A 294 1.70 -13.92 -28.99
N TYR A 295 1.67 -12.67 -29.46
CA TYR A 295 1.67 -12.38 -30.89
C TYR A 295 2.95 -12.90 -31.58
N ILE A 296 4.10 -12.78 -30.92
CA ILE A 296 5.39 -13.28 -31.42
C ILE A 296 5.37 -14.81 -31.47
N ASP A 297 4.85 -15.47 -30.44
CA ASP A 297 4.73 -16.92 -30.39
C ASP A 297 3.79 -17.46 -31.48
N GLU A 298 2.65 -16.81 -31.73
CA GLU A 298 1.70 -17.27 -32.74
C GLU A 298 2.20 -17.06 -34.17
N ASN A 299 2.86 -15.93 -34.46
CA ASN A 299 3.22 -15.55 -35.84
C ASN A 299 4.67 -15.92 -36.22
N PHE A 300 5.57 -16.06 -35.25
CA PHE A 300 7.01 -16.29 -35.48
C PHE A 300 7.54 -17.56 -34.81
N SER A 301 6.67 -18.48 -34.40
CA SER A 301 7.05 -19.80 -33.84
C SER A 301 8.01 -20.58 -34.74
N SER A 302 7.82 -20.52 -36.06
CA SER A 302 8.71 -21.19 -37.03
C SER A 302 10.12 -20.59 -37.02
N LEU A 303 10.23 -19.27 -36.90
CA LEU A 303 11.50 -18.53 -36.87
C LEU A 303 12.25 -18.71 -35.55
N ILE A 304 11.54 -18.75 -34.42
CA ILE A 304 12.13 -18.96 -33.09
C ILE A 304 12.73 -20.37 -32.95
N ASN A 305 12.06 -21.35 -33.57
CA ASN A 305 12.49 -22.75 -33.58
C ASN A 305 13.53 -23.06 -34.68
N GLU A 306 13.85 -22.11 -35.56
CA GLU A 306 14.87 -22.31 -36.60
C GLU A 306 16.28 -22.44 -35.97
N SER A 307 17.03 -23.44 -36.43
CA SER A 307 18.35 -23.81 -35.90
C SER A 307 19.46 -22.79 -36.21
N LYS A 308 19.20 -21.79 -37.07
CA LYS A 308 20.18 -20.81 -37.56
C LYS A 308 20.72 -19.82 -36.52
N PHE A 309 20.26 -19.88 -35.26
CA PHE A 309 20.76 -19.06 -34.16
C PHE A 309 20.78 -19.85 -32.84
N SER A 310 21.44 -21.00 -32.82
CA SER A 310 21.52 -21.89 -31.65
C SER A 310 22.20 -21.28 -30.42
N TYR A 311 22.98 -20.21 -30.62
CA TYR A 311 23.62 -19.46 -29.53
C TYR A 311 22.64 -18.69 -28.64
N PHE A 312 21.42 -18.39 -29.13
CA PHE A 312 20.40 -17.70 -28.35
C PHE A 312 19.35 -18.68 -27.84
N THR A 313 18.96 -18.54 -26.57
CA THR A 313 17.82 -19.30 -26.05
C THR A 313 16.53 -18.85 -26.74
N LYS A 314 15.50 -19.70 -26.72
CA LYS A 314 14.20 -19.34 -27.33
C LYS A 314 13.64 -18.05 -26.72
N ASP A 315 13.82 -17.85 -25.41
CA ASP A 315 13.40 -16.63 -24.72
C ASP A 315 14.22 -15.40 -25.13
N ASP A 316 15.51 -15.57 -25.40
CA ASP A 316 16.35 -14.46 -25.88
C ASP A 316 15.94 -14.03 -27.30
N LYS A 317 15.62 -14.99 -28.17
CA LYS A 317 15.09 -14.70 -29.52
C LYS A 317 13.75 -13.97 -29.45
N LYS A 318 12.85 -14.39 -28.55
CA LYS A 318 11.56 -13.72 -28.31
C LYS A 318 11.77 -12.28 -27.83
N LYS A 319 12.60 -12.09 -26.81
CA LYS A 319 12.91 -10.75 -26.28
C LYS A 319 13.54 -9.84 -27.32
N LEU A 320 14.43 -10.38 -28.15
CA LEU A 320 15.05 -9.64 -29.25
C LEU A 320 14.01 -9.19 -30.29
N LEU A 321 13.11 -10.08 -30.69
CA LEU A 321 12.02 -9.74 -31.62
C LEU A 321 11.06 -8.70 -31.01
N ILE A 322 10.66 -8.87 -29.75
CA ILE A 322 9.82 -7.89 -29.04
C ILE A 322 10.51 -6.52 -28.99
N SER A 323 11.82 -6.50 -28.71
CA SER A 323 12.63 -5.28 -28.69
C SER A 323 12.77 -4.67 -30.09
N PHE A 324 12.95 -5.49 -31.11
CA PHE A 324 13.07 -5.06 -32.50
C PHE A 324 11.78 -4.41 -33.00
N PHE A 325 10.62 -5.06 -32.79
CA PHE A 325 9.31 -4.51 -33.15
C PHE A 325 8.88 -3.33 -32.28
N SER A 326 9.46 -3.18 -31.09
CA SER A 326 9.22 -2.02 -30.22
C SER A 326 10.23 -0.90 -30.44
N SER A 327 11.22 -1.06 -31.34
CA SER A 327 12.18 -0.02 -31.65
C SER A 327 11.47 1.13 -32.38
N ASN A 328 11.62 2.34 -31.83
CA ASN A 328 11.04 3.54 -32.43
C ASN A 328 11.56 3.78 -33.85
N ASP A 329 12.78 3.32 -34.16
CA ASP A 329 13.39 3.46 -35.47
C ASP A 329 12.67 2.62 -36.53
N LEU A 330 12.32 1.37 -36.23
CA LEU A 330 11.53 0.53 -37.14
C LEU A 330 10.12 1.09 -37.32
N ILE A 331 9.49 1.57 -36.24
CA ILE A 331 8.16 2.19 -36.30
C ILE A 331 8.20 3.46 -37.14
N ASN A 332 9.23 4.29 -36.98
CA ASN A 332 9.42 5.51 -37.76
C ASN A 332 9.75 5.21 -39.22
N LEU A 333 10.53 4.16 -39.49
CA LEU A 333 10.87 3.71 -40.84
C LEU A 333 9.66 3.13 -41.57
N MET A 334 8.85 2.30 -40.89
CA MET A 334 7.56 1.81 -41.41
C MET A 334 6.56 2.95 -41.58
N LYS A 335 6.49 3.91 -40.64
CA LYS A 335 5.64 5.10 -40.82
C LYS A 335 6.10 5.94 -42.01
N LYS A 336 7.41 6.07 -42.23
CA LYS A 336 7.95 6.74 -43.40
C LYS A 336 7.61 5.96 -44.67
N GLN A 337 7.79 4.65 -44.73
CA GLN A 337 7.44 3.88 -45.93
C GLN A 337 5.93 3.77 -46.21
N VAL A 338 5.09 3.69 -45.18
CA VAL A 338 3.63 3.51 -45.31
C VAL A 338 2.91 4.86 -45.48
N PHE A 339 3.42 5.94 -44.88
CA PHE A 339 2.76 7.26 -44.88
C PHE A 339 3.54 8.36 -45.62
N SER A 340 4.76 8.14 -46.09
CA SER A 340 5.37 9.04 -47.08
C SER A 340 4.69 8.81 -48.43
N LYS A 341 3.74 9.69 -48.74
CA LYS A 341 3.31 9.94 -50.11
C LYS A 341 4.48 10.56 -50.87
N GLU A 342 5.37 9.72 -51.39
CA GLU A 342 6.27 9.97 -52.54
C GLU A 342 7.26 8.79 -52.62
N GLN A 343 6.92 7.74 -53.37
CA GLN A 343 7.55 7.49 -54.68
C GLN A 343 6.98 6.24 -55.36
N GLU A 344 6.63 6.44 -56.62
CA GLU A 344 6.85 5.56 -57.77
C GLU A 344 6.41 4.10 -57.71
N SER A 345 5.33 3.88 -58.46
CA SER A 345 4.86 2.62 -59.03
C SER A 345 5.94 1.56 -59.26
N PHE A 346 6.00 0.56 -58.38
CA PHE A 346 6.43 -0.76 -58.79
C PHE A 346 5.28 -1.47 -59.49
N ASN A 347 5.38 -1.49 -60.83
CA ASN A 347 4.58 -2.31 -61.71
C ASN A 347 4.74 -3.80 -61.35
N LEU A 348 3.72 -4.38 -60.74
CA LEU A 348 3.46 -5.81 -60.85
C LEU A 348 2.11 -6.01 -61.55
N LYS A 349 2.24 -6.32 -62.85
CA LYS A 349 1.22 -6.93 -63.70
C LYS A 349 0.51 -8.06 -62.93
N GLN A 350 -0.81 -7.98 -62.73
CA GLN A 350 -1.84 -8.58 -63.60
C GLN A 350 -3.18 -8.80 -62.87
N LYS A 351 -4.26 -8.44 -63.58
CA LYS A 351 -5.54 -9.18 -63.71
C LYS A 351 -6.32 -9.50 -62.42
N ASN A 352 -7.33 -8.69 -62.11
CA ASN A 352 -8.72 -8.94 -62.51
C ASN A 352 -9.66 -7.90 -61.91
N SER A 353 -10.70 -7.62 -62.69
CA SER A 353 -11.77 -6.63 -62.48
C SER A 353 -12.55 -6.82 -61.18
N TYR A 354 -12.96 -5.72 -60.54
CA TYR A 354 -14.35 -5.24 -60.43
C TYR A 354 -14.37 -3.89 -59.66
N PRO A 355 -15.23 -2.91 -60.02
CA PRO A 355 -15.31 -1.64 -59.31
C PRO A 355 -16.28 -1.79 -58.13
N SER A 356 -15.77 -1.68 -56.89
CA SER A 356 -16.61 -1.50 -55.71
C SER A 356 -16.64 -0.02 -55.35
N THR A 357 -17.80 0.59 -55.57
CA THR A 357 -18.16 1.96 -55.18
C THR A 357 -18.08 2.11 -53.66
N ARG A 358 -17.10 2.88 -53.19
CA ARG A 358 -17.00 3.28 -51.79
C ARG A 358 -17.77 4.59 -51.59
N ILE A 359 -18.94 4.47 -50.97
CA ILE A 359 -19.75 5.58 -50.46
C ILE A 359 -18.94 6.29 -49.36
N THR A 360 -18.77 7.60 -49.53
CA THR A 360 -18.20 8.52 -48.56
C THR A 360 -19.26 8.88 -47.51
N ASN A 361 -19.14 8.38 -46.28
CA ASN A 361 -19.91 8.93 -45.16
C ASN A 361 -19.08 9.99 -44.44
N GLN A 362 -19.47 11.24 -44.72
CA GLN A 362 -19.09 12.45 -44.03
C GLN A 362 -19.53 12.40 -42.56
N LYS A 363 -18.77 13.17 -41.76
CA LYS A 363 -19.00 13.44 -40.34
C LYS A 363 -20.36 14.15 -40.15
N LEU A 364 -21.17 13.66 -39.22
CA LEU A 364 -22.32 14.37 -38.66
C LEU A 364 -22.01 14.66 -37.18
N SER A 365 -21.22 15.71 -36.97
CA SER A 365 -21.47 16.64 -35.87
C SER A 365 -22.50 17.64 -36.40
N ASP A 366 -23.46 18.00 -35.54
CA ASP A 366 -24.54 18.99 -35.76
C ASP A 366 -25.91 18.38 -36.06
N ILE A 367 -26.56 17.90 -35.00
CA ILE A 367 -28.02 18.01 -34.88
C ILE A 367 -28.31 18.85 -33.63
N SER A 368 -28.89 20.01 -33.92
CA SER A 368 -29.38 21.05 -33.02
C SER A 368 -30.39 20.53 -31.99
N PRO A 369 -30.48 21.15 -30.80
CA PRO A 369 -31.62 20.99 -29.91
C PRO A 369 -32.85 21.69 -30.50
N PHE A 370 -34.04 21.26 -30.08
CA PHE A 370 -35.38 21.63 -30.57
C PHE A 370 -35.85 20.89 -31.82
N ILE A 371 -36.67 19.86 -31.62
CA ILE A 371 -38.03 19.69 -32.17
C ILE A 371 -38.75 18.64 -31.31
N LEU A 372 -39.87 19.09 -30.70
CA LEU A 372 -41.03 18.40 -30.11
C LEU A 372 -40.85 17.11 -29.29
#